data_AF-A0A958BTA9-F1
#
_entry.id   AF-A0A958BTA9-F1
#
_cell.length_a   1.000
_cell.length_b   1.000
_cell.length_c   1.000
_cell.angle_alpha   90.00
_cell.angle_beta   90.00
_cell.angle_gamma   90.00
#
_symmetry.space_group_name_H-M   'P 1'
#
loop_
_entity.id
_entity.type
_entity.pdbx_description
1 polymer ?
#
loop_
_entity_poly.entity_id
_entity_poly.type
_entity_poly.pdbx_seq_one_letter_code
_entity_poly.pdbx_strand_id
1 'polypeptide(L)'
;MAENTSSSLENLPEQVVHDPVIEHAGQAWQAAGRRVRSVTPSSLMRLVLVTGALIGIGWLIWATRISLIPFIVGGIIAYVALPVVNWLDRVMPRIVAVLLTLGLFLGALGLFLSMLIPVLIDQVYFVYSSLPTITDVQTYQEQIDDYIVTLPEPVQDVINNAYDRMTTRVRDNMDDYVNELINLTITTLLALFNTVSFILGFLVVPAWLLTVLTEGRKASPAIDRLLPDWLRLDFWAVLRIVDRAFGRFIRGQLLMGIVTALLVYGGLEFLVRLLARPGNLRLQLLLAITAGLTQLIPSIGPFLGVIPAVIIAYSISWQATILVIIM
;
A
#
# COMPACT_ATOMS: atom_id res chain seq x y z
N MET A 1 38.14 43.17 23.89
CA MET A 1 36.95 43.81 24.52
C MET A 1 36.62 43.21 25.90
N ALA A 2 37.60 42.63 26.61
CA ALA A 2 37.40 41.95 27.90
C ALA A 2 38.20 42.62 29.05
N GLU A 3 38.80 43.78 28.81
CA GLU A 3 39.71 44.45 29.75
C GLU A 3 39.04 45.58 30.53
N ASN A 4 37.78 45.89 30.23
CA ASN A 4 37.06 47.02 30.84
C ASN A 4 36.02 46.60 31.91
N THR A 5 35.82 45.31 32.15
CA THR A 5 34.84 44.81 33.14
C THR A 5 35.41 44.68 34.55
N SER A 6 36.73 44.66 34.74
CA SER A 6 37.35 44.60 36.07
C SER A 6 37.24 45.92 36.84
N SER A 7 37.34 47.05 36.12
CA SER A 7 37.25 48.40 36.70
C SER A 7 35.85 48.74 37.25
N SER A 8 34.79 48.17 36.67
CA SER A 8 33.41 48.47 37.10
C SER A 8 32.96 47.74 38.37
N LEU A 9 33.73 46.76 38.85
CA LEU A 9 33.41 45.99 40.07
C LEU A 9 34.07 46.57 41.33
N GLU A 10 35.08 47.42 41.16
CA GLU A 10 35.88 47.99 42.26
C GLU A 10 35.18 49.19 42.95
N ASN A 11 34.15 49.75 42.32
CA ASN A 11 33.37 50.89 42.84
C ASN A 11 31.95 50.52 43.32
N LEU A 12 31.68 49.24 43.58
CA LEU A 12 30.41 48.83 44.17
C LEU A 12 30.44 49.09 45.69
N PRO A 13 29.42 49.73 46.28
CA PRO A 13 29.35 49.92 47.71
C PRO A 13 29.42 48.56 48.41
N GLU A 14 30.21 48.48 49.48
CA GLU A 14 30.59 47.25 50.20
C GLU A 14 29.40 46.36 50.63
N GLN A 15 28.19 46.93 50.66
CA GLN A 15 26.92 46.23 50.95
C GLN A 15 26.39 45.37 49.79
N VAL A 16 26.77 45.63 48.53
CA VAL A 16 26.34 44.84 47.36
C VAL A 16 27.22 43.60 47.17
N VAL A 17 28.47 43.66 47.63
CA VAL A 17 29.43 42.54 47.56
C VAL A 17 29.03 41.39 48.50
N HIS A 18 28.27 41.70 49.56
CA HIS A 18 27.77 40.74 50.56
C HIS A 18 26.27 40.45 50.46
N ASP A 19 25.63 40.73 49.31
CA ASP A 19 24.24 40.34 49.10
C ASP A 19 24.17 38.79 48.99
N PRO A 20 23.46 38.10 49.90
CA PRO A 20 23.36 36.64 49.90
C PRO A 20 22.80 36.09 48.57
N VAL A 21 22.03 36.88 47.82
CA VAL A 21 21.52 36.49 46.51
C VAL A 21 22.63 36.40 45.46
N ILE A 22 23.62 37.30 45.50
CA ILE A 22 24.74 37.33 44.55
C ILE A 22 25.75 36.23 44.87
N GLU A 23 26.02 35.96 46.15
CA GLU A 23 26.85 34.83 46.57
C GLU A 23 26.21 33.49 46.20
N HIS A 24 24.90 33.33 46.41
CA HIS A 24 24.17 32.12 46.02
C HIS A 24 24.16 31.92 44.49
N ALA A 25 23.97 33.00 43.71
CA ALA A 25 24.05 32.93 42.26
C ALA A 25 25.46 32.55 41.79
N GLY A 26 26.51 33.14 42.36
CA GLY A 26 27.90 32.79 42.06
C GLY A 26 28.23 31.34 42.37
N GLN A 27 27.79 30.83 43.52
CA GLN A 27 27.98 29.43 43.92
C GLN A 27 27.19 28.46 43.02
N ALA A 28 25.97 28.82 42.62
CA ALA A 28 25.15 28.02 41.69
C ALA A 28 25.80 27.94 40.30
N TRP A 29 26.31 29.04 39.77
CA TRP A 29 27.04 29.07 38.49
C TRP A 29 28.36 28.29 38.55
N GLN A 30 29.09 28.37 39.66
CA GLN A 30 30.30 27.58 39.86
C GLN A 30 30.00 26.08 40.06
N ALA A 31 28.86 25.73 40.66
CA ALA A 31 28.41 24.34 40.77
C ALA A 31 27.97 23.78 39.41
N ALA A 32 27.27 24.58 38.59
CA ALA A 32 26.92 24.22 37.22
C ALA A 32 28.17 24.05 36.33
N GLY A 33 29.13 24.98 36.41
CA GLY A 33 30.40 24.89 35.69
C GLY A 33 31.24 23.68 36.07
N ARG A 34 31.21 23.27 37.34
CA ARG A 34 31.86 22.03 37.82
C ARG A 34 31.16 20.76 37.32
N ARG A 35 29.82 20.75 37.24
CA ARG A 35 29.05 19.62 36.65
C ARG A 35 29.31 19.44 35.15
N VAL A 36 29.49 20.54 34.42
CA VAL A 36 29.84 20.51 32.99
C VAL A 36 31.29 20.04 32.79
N ARG A 37 32.23 20.44 33.65
CA ARG A 37 33.63 19.94 33.63
C ARG A 37 33.79 18.50 34.16
N SER A 38 32.88 18.01 34.98
CA SER A 38 32.89 16.64 35.50
C SER A 38 32.21 15.63 34.58
N VAL A 39 31.69 16.04 33.42
CA VAL A 39 31.35 15.06 32.39
C VAL A 39 32.67 14.49 31.89
N THR A 40 33.03 13.34 32.48
CA THR A 40 34.25 12.61 32.16
C THR A 40 34.38 12.46 30.64
N PRO A 41 35.59 12.64 30.06
CA PRO A 41 35.79 12.51 28.60
C PRO A 41 35.23 11.19 28.05
N SER A 42 35.21 10.13 28.86
CA SER A 42 34.62 8.83 28.53
C SER A 42 33.09 8.88 28.33
N SER A 43 32.36 9.73 29.05
CA SER A 43 30.90 9.83 28.94
C SER A 43 30.48 10.66 27.72
N LEU A 44 31.21 11.76 27.45
CA LEU A 44 31.04 12.53 26.21
C LEU A 44 31.43 11.71 24.98
N MET A 45 32.55 10.98 25.03
CA MET A 45 32.99 10.11 23.93
C MET A 45 31.98 8.99 23.66
N ARG A 46 31.47 8.33 24.71
CA ARG A 46 30.40 7.33 24.56
C ARG A 46 29.15 7.92 23.96
N LEU A 47 28.75 9.12 24.38
CA LEU A 47 27.58 9.80 23.84
C LEU A 47 27.78 10.12 22.35
N VAL A 48 28.91 10.69 21.96
CA VAL A 48 29.27 10.99 20.56
C VAL A 48 29.32 9.72 19.70
N LEU A 49 29.87 8.62 20.23
CA LEU A 49 29.92 7.34 19.53
C LEU A 49 28.52 6.75 19.34
N VAL A 50 27.67 6.80 20.37
CA VAL A 50 26.29 6.27 20.29
C VAL A 50 25.46 7.13 19.34
N THR A 51 25.53 8.45 19.43
CA THR A 51 24.79 9.33 18.50
C THR A 51 25.30 9.19 17.08
N GLY A 52 26.62 9.12 16.87
CA GLY A 52 27.22 8.83 15.57
C GLY A 52 26.78 7.48 15.00
N ALA A 53 26.73 6.43 15.83
CA ALA A 53 26.24 5.12 15.44
C ALA A 53 24.75 5.16 15.06
N LEU A 54 23.91 5.85 15.83
CA LEU A 54 22.48 6.00 15.53
C LEU A 54 22.26 6.77 14.22
N ILE A 55 23.01 7.84 13.98
CA ILE A 55 22.95 8.60 12.72
C ILE A 55 23.42 7.72 11.55
N GLY A 56 24.51 6.97 11.71
CA GLY A 56 25.02 6.06 10.70
C GLY A 56 24.02 4.95 10.35
N ILE A 57 23.40 4.33 11.36
CA ILE A 57 22.33 3.34 11.17
C ILE A 57 21.14 3.96 10.46
N GLY A 58 20.70 5.16 10.90
CA GLY A 58 19.60 5.87 10.26
C GLY A 58 19.86 6.21 8.79
N TRP A 59 21.08 6.68 8.49
CA TRP A 59 21.51 6.95 7.11
C TRP A 59 21.54 5.68 6.27
N LEU A 60 22.05 4.57 6.81
CA LEU A 60 22.10 3.28 6.10
C LEU A 60 20.70 2.72 5.81
N ILE A 61 19.78 2.80 6.76
CA ILE A 61 18.37 2.41 6.57
C ILE A 61 17.75 3.30 5.48
N TRP A 62 17.98 4.61 5.53
CA TRP A 62 17.44 5.52 4.53
C TRP A 62 17.99 5.25 3.13
N ALA A 63 19.30 4.99 3.01
CA ALA A 63 19.96 4.68 1.75
C ALA A 63 19.49 3.33 1.17
N THR A 64 19.24 2.33 2.02
CA THR A 64 18.88 0.96 1.60
C THR A 64 17.37 0.69 1.59
N ARG A 65 16.53 1.69 1.90
CA ARG A 65 15.08 1.55 2.06
C ARG A 65 14.38 0.81 0.91
N ILE A 66 14.81 1.03 -0.33
CA ILE A 66 14.21 0.40 -1.52
C ILE A 66 14.46 -1.11 -1.49
N SER A 67 15.66 -1.54 -1.09
CA SER A 67 16.04 -2.94 -0.96
C SER A 67 15.40 -3.62 0.25
N LEU A 68 14.92 -2.87 1.25
CA LEU A 68 14.20 -3.41 2.40
C LEU A 68 12.76 -3.83 2.07
N ILE A 69 12.14 -3.23 1.03
CA ILE A 69 10.73 -3.47 0.70
C ILE A 69 10.42 -4.97 0.50
N PRO A 70 11.19 -5.75 -0.30
CA PRO A 70 10.92 -7.18 -0.48
C PRO A 70 11.02 -7.99 0.82
N PHE A 71 11.89 -7.60 1.75
CA PHE A 71 12.04 -8.25 3.05
C PHE A 71 10.88 -7.91 4.00
N ILE A 72 10.39 -6.67 3.97
CA ILE A 72 9.21 -6.27 4.74
C ILE A 72 7.98 -6.99 4.22
N VAL A 73 7.76 -6.98 2.90
CA VAL A 73 6.65 -7.70 2.25
C VAL A 73 6.76 -9.20 2.52
N GLY A 74 7.95 -9.77 2.35
CA GLY A 74 8.24 -11.15 2.72
C GLY A 74 7.91 -11.42 4.18
N GLY A 75 8.25 -10.52 5.11
CA GLY A 75 8.00 -10.70 6.54
C GLY A 75 6.51 -10.73 6.88
N ILE A 76 5.72 -9.88 6.21
CA ILE A 76 4.26 -9.93 6.31
C ILE A 76 3.73 -11.26 5.78
N ILE A 77 4.19 -11.70 4.60
CA ILE A 77 3.80 -13.00 4.02
C ILE A 77 4.19 -14.15 4.96
N ALA A 78 5.40 -14.13 5.53
CA ALA A 78 5.86 -15.12 6.48
C ALA A 78 4.93 -15.16 7.70
N TYR A 79 4.56 -13.99 8.24
CA TYR A 79 3.66 -13.89 9.38
C TYR A 79 2.28 -14.50 9.09
N VAL A 80 1.74 -14.25 7.90
CA VAL A 80 0.47 -14.84 7.44
C VAL A 80 0.59 -16.35 7.22
N ALA A 81 1.73 -16.82 6.71
CA ALA A 81 1.99 -18.24 6.45
C ALA A 81 2.31 -19.04 7.72
N LEU A 82 2.88 -18.42 8.76
CA LEU A 82 3.33 -19.07 9.99
C LEU A 82 2.24 -19.93 10.67
N PRO A 83 0.97 -19.48 10.83
CA PRO A 83 -0.09 -20.33 11.37
C PRO A 83 -0.29 -21.64 10.60
N VAL A 84 -0.24 -21.58 9.27
CA VAL A 84 -0.40 -22.76 8.40
C VAL A 84 0.82 -23.68 8.51
N VAL A 85 2.03 -23.11 8.46
CA VAL A 85 3.28 -23.86 8.66
C VAL A 85 3.28 -24.55 10.03
N ASN A 86 2.95 -23.83 11.10
CA ASN A 86 2.94 -24.37 12.47
C ASN A 86 1.87 -25.45 12.66
N TRP A 87 0.77 -25.40 11.90
CA TRP A 87 -0.25 -26.45 11.91
C TRP A 87 0.25 -27.70 11.18
N LEU A 88 0.85 -27.56 9.99
CA LEU A 88 1.48 -28.68 9.25
C LEU A 88 2.68 -29.28 10.00
N ASP A 89 3.51 -28.46 10.65
CA ASP A 89 4.71 -28.89 11.40
C ASP A 89 4.38 -29.85 12.57
N ARG A 90 3.11 -29.96 12.97
CA ARG A 90 2.66 -30.96 13.96
C ARG A 90 2.54 -32.37 13.37
N VAL A 91 2.36 -32.49 12.05
CA VAL A 91 2.09 -33.77 11.37
C VAL A 91 3.20 -34.18 10.40
N MET A 92 4.09 -33.26 10.01
CA MET A 92 5.17 -33.52 9.07
C MET A 92 6.43 -32.71 9.41
N PRO A 93 7.62 -33.08 8.88
CA PRO A 93 8.84 -32.31 9.12
C PRO A 93 8.69 -30.85 8.65
N ARG A 94 9.22 -29.91 9.44
CA ARG A 94 9.07 -28.47 9.19
C ARG A 94 9.39 -28.04 7.77
N ILE A 95 10.47 -28.56 7.18
CA ILE A 95 10.85 -28.19 5.81
C ILE A 95 9.75 -28.56 4.79
N VAL A 96 9.11 -29.71 4.97
CA VAL A 96 7.98 -30.15 4.12
C VAL A 96 6.76 -29.27 4.38
N ALA A 97 6.47 -28.94 5.64
CA ALA A 97 5.40 -28.02 6.01
C ALA A 97 5.56 -26.64 5.35
N VAL A 98 6.78 -26.11 5.35
CA VAL A 98 7.12 -24.83 4.71
C VAL A 98 6.99 -24.93 3.19
N LEU A 99 7.57 -25.96 2.56
CA LEU A 99 7.49 -26.14 1.11
C LEU A 99 6.05 -26.30 0.62
N LEU A 100 5.22 -27.08 1.32
CA LEU A 100 3.80 -27.22 1.00
C LEU A 100 3.04 -25.92 1.21
N THR A 101 3.29 -25.19 2.29
CA THR A 101 2.63 -23.90 2.54
C THR A 101 2.99 -22.88 1.46
N LEU A 102 4.28 -22.75 1.12
CA LEU A 102 4.72 -21.83 0.06
C LEU A 102 4.20 -22.26 -1.31
N GLY A 103 4.24 -23.56 -1.62
CA GLY A 103 3.67 -24.11 -2.85
C GLY A 103 2.17 -23.86 -2.96
N LEU A 104 1.42 -23.99 -1.86
CA LEU A 104 0.00 -23.68 -1.79
C LEU A 104 -0.26 -22.19 -2.03
N PHE A 105 0.50 -21.30 -1.37
CA PHE A 105 0.35 -19.85 -1.55
C PHE A 105 0.69 -19.41 -2.99
N LEU A 106 1.81 -19.86 -3.52
CA LEU A 106 2.24 -19.55 -4.89
C LEU A 106 1.30 -20.17 -5.92
N GLY A 107 0.83 -21.40 -5.69
CA GLY A 107 -0.14 -22.08 -6.53
C GLY A 107 -1.51 -21.38 -6.53
N ALA A 108 -2.01 -20.98 -5.36
CA ALA A 108 -3.24 -20.20 -5.25
C ALA A 108 -3.14 -18.84 -5.96
N LEU A 109 -2.00 -18.15 -5.79
CA LEU A 109 -1.74 -16.90 -6.50
C LEU A 109 -1.66 -17.12 -8.03
N GLY A 110 -0.93 -18.14 -8.47
CA GLY A 110 -0.81 -18.49 -9.89
C GLY A 110 -2.15 -18.86 -10.52
N LEU A 111 -2.96 -19.67 -9.85
CA LEU A 111 -4.33 -20.00 -10.27
C LEU A 111 -5.20 -18.74 -10.36
N PHE A 112 -5.17 -17.91 -9.32
CA PHE A 112 -5.91 -16.64 -9.31
C PHE A 112 -5.52 -15.74 -10.49
N LEU A 113 -4.22 -15.51 -10.71
CA LEU A 113 -3.74 -14.72 -11.84
C LEU A 113 -4.10 -15.34 -13.19
N SER A 114 -4.01 -16.68 -13.32
CA SER A 114 -4.38 -17.39 -14.56
C SER A 114 -5.86 -17.27 -14.90
N MET A 115 -6.73 -17.06 -13.91
CA MET A 115 -8.16 -16.80 -14.13
C MET A 115 -8.42 -15.31 -14.34
N LEU A 116 -7.76 -14.45 -13.58
CA LEU A 116 -7.96 -13.00 -13.61
C LEU A 116 -7.49 -12.39 -14.94
N ILE A 117 -6.25 -12.68 -15.36
CA ILE A 117 -5.64 -12.09 -16.55
C ILE A 117 -6.49 -12.29 -17.82
N PRO A 118 -6.89 -13.52 -18.21
CA PRO A 118 -7.68 -13.70 -19.43
C PRO A 118 -9.04 -13.00 -19.34
N VAL A 119 -9.68 -13.02 -18.17
CA VAL A 119 -10.95 -12.31 -17.99
C VAL A 119 -10.75 -10.81 -18.17
N LEU A 120 -9.71 -10.22 -17.60
CA LEU A 120 -9.40 -8.81 -17.82
C LEU A 120 -9.14 -8.51 -19.31
N ILE A 121 -8.41 -9.37 -20.00
CA ILE A 121 -8.16 -9.25 -21.44
C ILE A 121 -9.47 -9.30 -22.23
N ASP A 122 -10.30 -10.31 -21.99
CA ASP A 122 -11.59 -10.49 -22.67
C ASP A 122 -12.50 -9.28 -22.44
N GLN A 123 -12.50 -8.69 -21.24
CA GLN A 123 -13.32 -7.51 -20.97
C GLN A 123 -12.75 -6.24 -21.59
N VAL A 124 -11.44 -6.09 -21.67
CA VAL A 124 -10.83 -5.00 -22.46
C VAL A 124 -11.22 -5.14 -23.93
N TYR A 125 -11.17 -6.35 -24.50
CA TYR A 125 -11.62 -6.61 -25.87
C TYR A 125 -13.11 -6.36 -26.05
N PHE A 126 -13.96 -6.79 -25.11
CA PHE A 126 -15.40 -6.55 -25.17
C PHE A 126 -15.72 -5.06 -25.13
N VAL A 127 -15.08 -4.28 -24.25
CA VAL A 127 -15.22 -2.82 -24.21
C VAL A 127 -14.84 -2.26 -25.57
N TYR A 128 -13.65 -2.61 -26.07
CA TYR A 128 -13.13 -2.15 -27.36
C TYR A 128 -14.09 -2.45 -28.51
N SER A 129 -14.65 -3.66 -28.58
CA SER A 129 -15.60 -4.06 -29.63
C SER A 129 -17.03 -3.52 -29.44
N SER A 130 -17.38 -3.10 -28.22
CA SER A 130 -18.70 -2.55 -27.88
C SER A 130 -18.73 -1.03 -27.96
N LEU A 131 -17.59 -0.39 -28.21
CA LEU A 131 -17.56 1.01 -28.60
C LEU A 131 -18.32 1.15 -29.92
N PRO A 132 -19.25 2.12 -30.05
CA PRO A 132 -19.98 2.31 -31.28
C PRO A 132 -18.98 2.53 -32.40
N THR A 133 -19.00 1.64 -33.39
CA THR A 133 -18.20 1.83 -34.60
C THR A 133 -18.80 3.03 -35.33
N ILE A 134 -18.00 3.74 -36.14
CA ILE A 134 -18.44 4.88 -36.94
C ILE A 134 -19.74 4.59 -37.72
N THR A 135 -19.97 3.33 -38.09
CA THR A 135 -21.19 2.82 -38.75
C THR A 135 -22.40 2.70 -37.82
N ASP A 136 -22.23 2.37 -36.54
CA ASP A 136 -23.35 2.32 -35.57
C ASP A 136 -23.87 3.72 -35.26
N VAL A 137 -22.98 4.72 -35.26
CA VAL A 137 -23.35 6.14 -35.13
C VAL A 137 -24.31 6.55 -36.24
N GLN A 138 -24.17 6.01 -37.45
CA GLN A 138 -25.08 6.31 -38.59
C GLN A 138 -26.46 5.66 -38.40
N THR A 139 -26.56 4.47 -37.81
CA THR A 139 -27.86 3.83 -37.53
C THR A 139 -28.59 4.52 -36.37
N TYR A 140 -27.85 5.04 -35.38
CA TYR A 140 -28.43 5.93 -34.36
C TYR A 140 -28.82 7.30 -34.94
N GLN A 141 -28.11 7.78 -35.97
CA GLN A 141 -28.42 9.02 -36.67
C GLN A 141 -29.77 8.93 -37.40
N GLU A 142 -30.02 7.84 -38.14
CA GLU A 142 -31.33 7.63 -38.80
C GLU A 142 -32.50 7.57 -37.80
N GLN A 143 -32.31 6.97 -36.61
CA GLN A 143 -33.35 6.93 -35.57
C GLN A 143 -33.56 8.27 -34.87
N ILE A 144 -32.51 9.09 -34.77
CA ILE A 144 -32.57 10.43 -34.19
C ILE A 144 -33.20 11.41 -35.18
N ASP A 145 -32.86 11.33 -36.46
CA ASP A 145 -33.44 12.15 -37.53
C ASP A 145 -34.96 11.97 -37.65
N ASP A 146 -35.45 10.73 -37.54
CA ASP A 146 -36.89 10.42 -37.59
C ASP A 146 -37.68 11.04 -36.41
N TYR A 147 -37.02 11.20 -35.25
CA TYR A 147 -37.58 11.89 -34.09
C TYR A 147 -37.43 13.42 -34.18
N ILE A 148 -36.33 13.92 -34.73
CA ILE A 148 -36.05 15.37 -34.85
C ILE A 148 -37.00 16.05 -35.82
N VAL A 149 -37.39 15.38 -36.92
CA VAL A 149 -38.36 15.92 -37.90
C VAL A 149 -39.73 16.24 -37.27
N THR A 150 -40.09 15.60 -36.15
CA THR A 150 -41.34 15.86 -35.42
C THR A 150 -41.28 17.08 -34.47
N LEU A 151 -40.10 17.66 -34.26
CA LEU A 151 -39.87 18.77 -33.32
C LEU A 151 -39.86 20.13 -34.04
N PRO A 152 -40.15 21.25 -33.34
CA PRO A 152 -40.07 22.61 -33.93
C PRO A 152 -38.63 23.00 -34.34
N GLU A 153 -38.47 23.72 -35.47
CA GLU A 153 -37.16 24.13 -36.06
C GLU A 153 -36.09 24.61 -35.05
N PRO A 154 -36.39 25.47 -34.06
CA PRO A 154 -35.37 25.95 -33.12
C PRO A 154 -34.77 24.85 -32.24
N VAL A 155 -35.52 23.78 -32.01
CA VAL A 155 -35.09 22.61 -31.22
C VAL A 155 -34.27 21.66 -32.09
N GLN A 156 -34.61 21.56 -33.38
CA GLN A 156 -33.86 20.75 -34.35
C GLN A 156 -32.42 21.26 -34.49
N ASP A 157 -32.24 22.57 -34.68
CA ASP A 157 -30.90 23.16 -34.84
C ASP A 157 -30.01 22.98 -33.61
N VAL A 158 -30.56 23.07 -32.41
CA VAL A 158 -29.81 22.88 -31.16
C VAL A 158 -29.39 21.41 -31.01
N ILE A 159 -30.27 20.47 -31.34
CA ILE A 159 -29.98 19.04 -31.25
C ILE A 159 -28.96 18.64 -32.32
N ASN A 160 -29.13 19.10 -33.56
CA ASN A 160 -28.21 18.81 -34.68
C ASN A 160 -26.80 19.34 -34.41
N ASN A 161 -26.69 20.59 -33.92
CA ASN A 161 -25.37 21.17 -33.57
C ASN A 161 -24.73 20.49 -32.35
N ALA A 162 -25.51 20.06 -31.36
CA ALA A 162 -25.01 19.30 -30.22
C ALA A 162 -24.54 17.90 -30.65
N TYR A 163 -25.29 17.27 -31.54
CA TYR A 163 -25.00 15.95 -32.09
C TYR A 163 -23.75 15.96 -32.96
N ASP A 164 -23.62 16.89 -33.91
CA ASP A 164 -22.41 17.04 -34.75
C ASP A 164 -21.15 17.28 -33.92
N ARG A 165 -21.25 18.08 -32.86
CA ARG A 165 -20.12 18.30 -31.94
C ARG A 165 -19.78 17.06 -31.13
N MET A 166 -20.77 16.24 -30.78
CA MET A 166 -20.57 14.99 -30.05
C MET A 166 -19.93 13.94 -30.97
N THR A 167 -20.48 13.74 -32.16
CA THR A 167 -20.00 12.76 -33.15
C THR A 167 -18.60 13.08 -33.64
N THR A 168 -18.28 14.35 -33.92
CA THR A 168 -16.92 14.75 -34.34
C THR A 168 -15.89 14.52 -33.22
N ARG A 169 -16.24 14.82 -31.96
CA ARG A 169 -15.33 14.60 -30.81
C ARG A 169 -15.11 13.12 -30.49
N VAL A 170 -16.16 12.31 -30.62
CA VAL A 170 -16.14 10.85 -30.49
C VAL A 170 -15.30 10.26 -31.63
N ARG A 171 -15.55 10.64 -32.87
CA ARG A 171 -14.89 10.06 -34.05
C ARG A 171 -13.40 10.38 -34.15
N ASP A 172 -12.99 11.59 -33.77
CA ASP A 172 -11.60 12.03 -33.98
C ASP A 172 -10.65 11.64 -32.83
N ASN A 173 -11.15 11.28 -31.65
CA ASN A 173 -10.29 11.07 -30.47
C ASN A 173 -10.53 9.73 -29.74
N MET A 174 -11.61 9.01 -30.03
CA MET A 174 -11.97 7.83 -29.25
C MET A 174 -11.08 6.63 -29.54
N ASP A 175 -10.65 6.44 -30.79
CA ASP A 175 -9.66 5.40 -31.13
C ASP A 175 -8.31 5.69 -30.43
N ASP A 176 -7.87 6.94 -30.41
CA ASP A 176 -6.61 7.33 -29.77
C ASP A 176 -6.68 7.20 -28.23
N TYR A 177 -7.76 7.68 -27.58
CA TYR A 177 -7.91 7.56 -26.12
C TYR A 177 -8.05 6.12 -25.66
N VAL A 178 -8.73 5.28 -26.43
CA VAL A 178 -8.94 3.87 -26.09
C VAL A 178 -7.65 3.09 -26.32
N ASN A 179 -6.95 3.32 -27.43
CA ASN A 179 -5.64 2.72 -27.67
C ASN A 179 -4.62 3.16 -26.61
N GLU A 180 -4.66 4.42 -26.17
CA GLU A 180 -3.78 4.93 -25.11
C GLU A 180 -4.09 4.30 -23.75
N LEU A 181 -5.37 4.15 -23.37
CA LEU A 181 -5.79 3.46 -22.15
C LEU A 181 -5.39 1.97 -22.14
N ILE A 182 -5.59 1.28 -23.27
CA ILE A 182 -5.21 -0.13 -23.44
C ILE A 182 -3.70 -0.28 -23.36
N ASN A 183 -2.95 0.55 -24.10
CA ASN A 183 -1.51 0.53 -24.09
C ASN A 183 -0.96 0.86 -22.70
N LEU A 184 -1.48 1.87 -22.01
CA LEU A 184 -1.11 2.19 -20.63
C LEU A 184 -1.38 1.01 -19.68
N THR A 185 -2.53 0.34 -19.81
CA THR A 185 -2.88 -0.80 -18.96
C THR A 185 -1.95 -1.98 -19.20
N ILE A 186 -1.75 -2.38 -20.46
CA ILE A 186 -0.87 -3.49 -20.83
C ILE A 186 0.59 -3.18 -20.49
N THR A 187 1.08 -1.99 -20.84
CA THR A 187 2.48 -1.61 -20.54
C THR A 187 2.72 -1.47 -19.05
N THR A 188 1.78 -0.95 -18.26
CA THR A 188 1.91 -0.90 -16.80
C THR A 188 1.94 -2.30 -16.20
N LEU A 189 1.03 -3.19 -16.62
CA LEU A 189 1.04 -4.59 -16.18
C LEU A 189 2.36 -5.29 -16.55
N LEU A 190 2.83 -5.16 -17.79
CA LEU A 190 4.08 -5.76 -18.25
C LEU A 190 5.31 -5.13 -17.60
N ALA A 191 5.30 -3.82 -17.31
CA ALA A 191 6.39 -3.12 -16.63
C ALA A 191 6.57 -3.64 -15.20
N LEU A 192 5.48 -3.99 -14.50
CA LEU A 192 5.54 -4.64 -13.19
C LEU A 192 6.32 -5.96 -13.25
N PHE A 193 6.20 -6.72 -14.34
CA PHE A 193 6.91 -8.00 -14.54
C PHE A 193 8.33 -7.85 -15.12
N ASN A 194 8.57 -6.83 -15.95
CA ASN A 194 9.85 -6.61 -16.64
C ASN A 194 10.87 -5.78 -15.84
N THR A 195 10.53 -5.34 -14.63
CA THR A 195 11.48 -4.61 -13.79
C THR A 195 12.49 -5.58 -13.19
N VAL A 196 13.78 -5.23 -13.21
CA VAL A 196 14.86 -6.03 -12.57
C VAL A 196 14.54 -6.33 -11.10
N SER A 197 13.89 -5.40 -10.40
CA SER A 197 13.38 -5.58 -9.04
C SER A 197 12.34 -6.69 -8.89
N PHE A 198 11.52 -6.96 -9.92
CA PHE A 198 10.55 -8.05 -9.90
C PHE A 198 11.26 -9.40 -10.01
N ILE A 199 12.23 -9.54 -10.92
CA ILE A 199 13.03 -10.77 -11.09
C ILE A 199 13.84 -11.05 -9.81
N LEU A 200 14.50 -10.02 -9.27
CA LEU A 200 15.23 -10.15 -8.02
C LEU A 200 14.29 -10.47 -6.85
N GLY A 201 13.11 -9.84 -6.80
CA GLY A 201 12.08 -10.14 -5.80
C GLY A 201 11.58 -11.58 -5.90
N PHE A 202 11.35 -12.08 -7.11
CA PHE A 202 10.88 -13.44 -7.36
C PHE A 202 11.88 -14.51 -6.89
N LEU A 203 13.18 -14.21 -6.92
CA LEU A 203 14.20 -15.13 -6.43
C LEU A 203 14.48 -14.95 -4.93
N VAL A 204 14.61 -13.69 -4.48
CA VAL A 204 14.99 -13.34 -3.11
C VAL A 204 13.86 -13.61 -2.13
N VAL A 205 12.62 -13.25 -2.45
CA VAL A 205 11.49 -13.36 -1.50
C VAL A 205 11.22 -14.82 -1.13
N PRO A 206 11.08 -15.79 -2.06
CA PRO A 206 10.87 -17.19 -1.70
C PRO A 206 12.06 -17.78 -0.93
N ALA A 207 13.30 -17.47 -1.33
CA ALA A 207 14.49 -17.92 -0.62
C ALA A 207 14.53 -17.38 0.82
N TRP A 208 14.21 -16.10 1.00
CA TRP A 208 14.11 -15.46 2.31
C TRP A 208 12.94 -16.03 3.14
N LEU A 209 11.79 -16.29 2.53
CA LEU A 209 10.66 -16.93 3.19
C LEU A 209 11.02 -18.34 3.67
N LEU A 210 11.72 -19.13 2.84
CA LEU A 210 12.17 -20.47 3.20
C LEU A 210 13.05 -20.44 4.44
N THR A 211 14.02 -19.52 4.51
CA THR A 211 14.92 -19.42 5.68
C THR A 211 14.17 -18.95 6.91
N VAL A 212 13.35 -17.90 6.81
CA VAL A 212 12.58 -17.37 7.94
C VAL A 212 11.57 -18.38 8.47
N LEU A 213 10.84 -19.08 7.60
CA LEU A 213 9.82 -20.04 8.02
C LEU A 213 10.42 -21.34 8.56
N THR A 214 11.60 -21.76 8.07
CA THR A 214 12.28 -22.98 8.54
C THR A 214 13.07 -22.72 9.82
N GLU A 215 13.80 -21.62 9.89
CA GLU A 215 14.75 -21.33 10.97
C GLU A 215 14.25 -20.29 11.97
N GLY A 216 13.09 -19.67 11.76
CA GLY A 216 12.60 -18.56 12.60
C GLY A 216 12.46 -18.88 14.09
N ARG A 217 12.36 -20.17 14.48
CA ARG A 217 12.38 -20.58 15.90
C ARG A 217 13.74 -20.34 16.56
N LYS A 218 14.84 -20.39 15.79
CA LYS A 218 16.21 -20.15 16.26
C LYS A 218 16.52 -18.65 16.38
N ALA A 219 15.74 -17.79 15.72
CA ALA A 219 15.97 -16.34 15.74
C ALA A 219 15.74 -15.74 17.13
N SER A 220 14.71 -16.17 17.86
CA SER A 220 14.41 -15.62 19.20
C SER A 220 15.55 -15.84 20.21
N PRO A 221 16.10 -17.07 20.39
CA PRO A 221 17.26 -17.26 21.26
C PRO A 221 18.52 -16.53 20.79
N ALA A 222 18.72 -16.38 19.47
CA ALA A 222 19.86 -15.67 18.93
C ALA A 222 19.79 -14.16 19.25
N ILE A 223 18.61 -13.55 19.10
CA ILE A 223 18.36 -12.15 19.48
C ILE A 223 18.52 -11.98 20.98
N ASP A 224 18.00 -12.90 21.80
CA ASP A 224 18.11 -12.81 23.27
C ASP A 224 19.57 -12.76 23.75
N ARG A 225 20.45 -13.53 23.11
CA ARG A 225 21.90 -13.56 23.42
C ARG A 225 22.62 -12.26 23.06
N LEU A 226 22.10 -11.47 22.12
CA LEU A 226 22.68 -10.20 21.71
C LEU A 226 22.21 -9.04 22.59
N LEU A 227 21.12 -9.23 23.35
CA LEU A 227 20.52 -8.18 24.17
C LEU A 227 21.22 -8.08 25.55
N PRO A 228 21.58 -6.86 25.98
CA PRO A 228 22.00 -6.62 27.36
C PRO A 228 20.90 -7.01 28.35
N ASP A 229 21.26 -7.56 29.50
CA ASP A 229 20.30 -8.08 30.49
C ASP A 229 19.27 -7.03 30.94
N TRP A 230 19.68 -5.77 31.04
CA TRP A 230 18.81 -4.66 31.42
C TRP A 230 17.74 -4.31 30.37
N LEU A 231 17.95 -4.65 29.09
CA LEU A 231 17.03 -4.33 27.98
C LEU A 231 16.12 -5.51 27.60
N ARG A 232 16.47 -6.74 27.99
CA ARG A 232 15.77 -7.96 27.56
C ARG A 232 14.27 -7.92 27.87
N LEU A 233 13.92 -7.54 29.10
CA LEU A 233 12.52 -7.52 29.54
C LEU A 233 11.68 -6.55 28.68
N ASP A 234 12.17 -5.31 28.52
CA ASP A 234 11.50 -4.26 27.77
C ASP A 234 11.40 -4.63 26.28
N PHE A 235 12.47 -5.16 25.69
CA PHE A 235 12.49 -5.58 24.29
C PHE A 235 11.42 -6.63 23.99
N TRP A 236 11.35 -7.70 24.80
CA TRP A 236 10.34 -8.76 24.62
C TRP A 236 8.92 -8.28 24.93
N ALA A 237 8.75 -7.35 25.86
CA ALA A 237 7.46 -6.73 26.13
C ALA A 237 6.95 -5.95 24.91
N VAL A 238 7.79 -5.09 24.33
CA VAL A 238 7.47 -4.33 23.11
C VAL A 238 7.18 -5.27 21.94
N LEU A 239 8.03 -6.28 21.73
CA LEU A 239 7.84 -7.22 20.62
C LEU A 239 6.52 -7.99 20.73
N ARG A 240 6.09 -8.34 21.95
CA ARG A 240 4.79 -9.00 22.18
C ARG A 240 3.61 -8.06 21.94
N ILE A 241 3.75 -6.77 22.23
CA ILE A 241 2.73 -5.76 21.90
C ILE A 241 2.61 -5.63 20.38
N VAL A 242 3.74 -5.54 19.69
CA VAL A 242 3.81 -5.48 18.23
C VAL A 242 3.17 -6.73 17.62
N ASP A 243 3.58 -7.93 18.03
CA ASP A 243 3.00 -9.19 17.56
C ASP A 243 1.47 -9.23 17.74
N ARG A 244 0.97 -8.84 18.92
CA ARG A 244 -0.48 -8.79 19.17
C ARG A 244 -1.20 -7.76 18.28
N ALA A 245 -0.59 -6.61 18.05
CA ALA A 245 -1.15 -5.57 17.17
C ALA A 245 -1.20 -6.04 15.71
N PHE A 246 -0.10 -6.57 15.19
CA PHE A 246 -0.01 -7.13 13.83
C PHE A 246 -0.97 -8.31 13.63
N GLY A 247 -1.04 -9.23 14.59
CA GLY A 247 -1.97 -10.36 14.55
C GLY A 247 -3.44 -9.92 14.51
N ARG A 248 -3.81 -8.88 15.28
CA ARG A 248 -5.17 -8.28 15.22
C ARG A 248 -5.41 -7.57 13.89
N PHE A 249 -4.43 -6.81 13.40
CA PHE A 249 -4.53 -6.09 12.13
C PHE A 249 -4.74 -7.05 10.95
N ILE A 250 -3.94 -8.10 10.84
CA ILE A 250 -4.05 -9.10 9.76
C ILE A 250 -5.39 -9.81 9.79
N ARG A 251 -5.86 -10.23 10.98
CA ARG A 251 -7.20 -10.83 11.13
C ARG A 251 -8.31 -9.86 10.74
N GLY A 252 -8.14 -8.58 11.09
CA GLY A 252 -9.04 -7.50 10.67
C GLY A 252 -9.08 -7.36 9.15
N GLN A 253 -7.92 -7.32 8.49
CA GLN A 253 -7.84 -7.21 7.02
C GLN A 253 -8.42 -8.44 6.31
N LEU A 254 -8.16 -9.65 6.83
CA LEU A 254 -8.76 -10.87 6.30
C LEU A 254 -10.29 -10.85 6.42
N LEU A 255 -10.82 -10.42 7.58
CA LEU A 255 -12.26 -10.27 7.77
C LEU A 255 -12.85 -9.22 6.83
N MET A 256 -12.20 -8.06 6.71
CA MET A 256 -12.62 -7.00 5.79
C MET A 256 -12.63 -7.50 4.35
N GLY A 257 -11.58 -8.21 3.90
CA GLY A 257 -11.53 -8.78 2.55
C GLY A 257 -12.65 -9.79 2.28
N ILE A 258 -12.95 -10.67 3.24
CA ILE A 258 -14.07 -11.62 3.13
C ILE A 258 -15.41 -10.88 3.05
N VAL A 259 -15.64 -9.91 3.94
CA VAL A 259 -16.87 -9.11 3.94
C VAL A 259 -17.02 -8.35 2.63
N THR A 260 -15.96 -7.68 2.16
CA THR A 260 -15.94 -6.98 0.86
C THR A 260 -16.26 -7.93 -0.29
N ALA A 261 -15.64 -9.12 -0.34
CA ALA A 261 -15.95 -10.10 -1.40
C ALA A 261 -17.42 -10.52 -1.38
N LEU A 262 -17.98 -10.81 -0.20
CA LEU A 262 -19.39 -11.19 -0.07
C LEU A 262 -20.33 -10.05 -0.46
N LEU A 263 -20.03 -8.81 -0.06
CA LEU A 263 -20.83 -7.64 -0.41
C LEU A 263 -20.77 -7.33 -1.90
N VAL A 264 -19.58 -7.37 -2.52
CA VAL A 264 -19.41 -7.15 -3.96
C VAL A 264 -20.14 -8.23 -4.76
N TYR A 265 -20.00 -9.50 -4.37
CA TYR A 265 -20.72 -10.59 -5.01
C TYR A 265 -22.25 -10.42 -4.89
N GLY A 266 -22.74 -10.15 -3.67
CA GLY A 266 -24.16 -9.93 -3.41
C GLY A 266 -24.72 -8.72 -4.16
N GLY A 267 -23.95 -7.64 -4.25
CA GLY A 267 -24.30 -6.44 -5.03
C GLY A 267 -24.40 -6.73 -6.53
N LEU A 268 -23.40 -7.42 -7.10
CA LEU A 268 -23.40 -7.80 -8.52
C LEU A 268 -24.54 -8.75 -8.86
N GLU A 269 -24.82 -9.73 -8.00
CA GLU A 269 -25.95 -10.65 -8.19
C GLU A 269 -27.30 -9.92 -8.09
N PHE A 270 -27.44 -8.99 -7.15
CA PHE A 270 -28.63 -8.15 -7.03
C PHE A 270 -28.85 -7.30 -8.29
N LEU A 271 -27.80 -6.70 -8.84
CA LEU A 271 -27.87 -5.90 -10.06
C LEU A 271 -28.27 -6.71 -11.29
N VAL A 272 -27.70 -7.91 -11.45
CA VAL A 272 -28.03 -8.81 -12.56
C VAL A 272 -29.51 -9.20 -12.53
N ARG A 273 -30.04 -9.51 -11.35
CA ARG A 273 -31.47 -9.81 -11.16
C ARG A 273 -32.36 -8.61 -11.46
N LEU A 274 -31.95 -7.42 -11.03
CA LEU A 274 -32.71 -6.18 -11.24
C LEU A 274 -32.77 -5.78 -12.73
N LEU A 275 -31.65 -5.91 -13.46
CA LEU A 275 -31.55 -5.56 -14.88
C LEU A 275 -32.05 -6.66 -15.83
N ALA A 276 -32.51 -7.81 -15.30
CA ALA A 276 -32.96 -8.98 -16.07
C ALA A 276 -31.97 -9.42 -17.17
N ARG A 277 -30.67 -9.21 -16.96
CA ARG A 277 -29.62 -9.60 -17.91
C ARG A 277 -29.02 -10.95 -17.52
N PRO A 278 -28.52 -11.75 -18.47
CA PRO A 278 -27.78 -12.96 -18.16
C PRO A 278 -26.47 -12.57 -17.44
N GLY A 279 -26.37 -12.92 -16.15
CA GLY A 279 -25.15 -12.74 -15.37
C GLY A 279 -24.14 -13.83 -15.68
N ASN A 280 -22.88 -13.46 -15.88
CA ASN A 280 -21.79 -14.42 -15.91
C ASN A 280 -21.31 -14.67 -14.46
N LEU A 281 -21.77 -15.77 -13.86
CA LEU A 281 -21.42 -16.15 -12.49
C LEU A 281 -19.90 -16.21 -12.26
N ARG A 282 -19.14 -16.69 -13.26
CA ARG A 282 -17.67 -16.77 -13.17
C ARG A 282 -17.04 -15.38 -13.07
N LEU A 283 -17.57 -14.41 -13.82
CA LEU A 283 -17.11 -13.02 -13.78
C LEU A 283 -17.41 -12.35 -12.43
N GLN A 284 -18.64 -12.50 -11.93
CA GLN A 284 -19.05 -11.93 -10.64
C GLN A 284 -18.19 -12.45 -9.49
N LEU A 285 -17.97 -13.76 -9.44
CA LEU A 285 -17.12 -14.40 -8.42
C LEU A 285 -15.68 -13.92 -8.53
N LEU A 286 -15.13 -13.82 -9.73
CA LEU A 286 -13.76 -13.36 -9.92
C LEU A 286 -13.57 -11.92 -9.44
N LEU A 287 -14.53 -11.03 -9.74
CA LEU A 287 -14.47 -9.63 -9.31
C LEU A 287 -14.63 -9.49 -7.80
N ALA A 288 -15.54 -10.24 -7.20
CA ALA A 288 -15.70 -10.30 -5.75
C ALA A 288 -14.43 -10.78 -5.05
N ILE A 289 -13.82 -11.87 -5.53
CA ILE A 289 -12.56 -12.38 -4.99
C ILE A 289 -11.44 -11.36 -5.19
N THR A 290 -11.37 -10.71 -6.35
CA THR A 290 -10.38 -9.67 -6.62
C THR A 290 -10.52 -8.50 -5.65
N ALA A 291 -11.73 -7.97 -5.46
CA ALA A 291 -11.99 -6.89 -4.52
C ALA A 291 -11.66 -7.28 -3.07
N GLY A 292 -11.99 -8.51 -2.66
CA GLY A 292 -11.63 -9.02 -1.34
C GLY A 292 -10.12 -9.22 -1.13
N LEU A 293 -9.40 -9.69 -2.15
CA LEU A 293 -7.95 -9.87 -2.10
C LEU A 293 -7.21 -8.53 -2.14
N THR A 294 -7.65 -7.59 -2.96
CA THR A 294 -7.02 -6.26 -3.04
C THR A 294 -7.18 -5.52 -1.72
N GLN A 295 -8.28 -5.73 -0.99
CA GLN A 295 -8.48 -5.18 0.37
C GLN A 295 -7.37 -5.55 1.37
N LEU A 296 -6.64 -6.65 1.14
CA LEU A 296 -5.49 -7.04 1.97
C LEU A 296 -4.27 -6.13 1.81
N ILE A 297 -4.21 -5.32 0.75
CA ILE A 297 -3.16 -4.33 0.50
C ILE A 297 -3.68 -2.94 0.90
N PRO A 298 -3.29 -2.40 2.08
CA PRO A 298 -3.76 -1.10 2.55
C PRO A 298 -3.46 0.00 1.53
N SER A 299 -4.40 0.94 1.38
CA SER A 299 -4.30 2.14 0.52
C SER A 299 -4.27 1.91 -0.99
N ILE A 300 -3.85 0.74 -1.47
CA ILE A 300 -3.80 0.39 -2.90
C ILE A 300 -5.02 -0.47 -3.30
N GLY A 301 -5.54 -1.26 -2.35
CA GLY A 301 -6.57 -2.25 -2.56
C GLY A 301 -7.84 -1.76 -3.26
N PRO A 302 -8.47 -0.69 -2.77
CA PRO A 302 -9.66 -0.13 -3.41
C PRO A 302 -9.38 0.31 -4.85
N PHE A 303 -8.24 0.95 -5.13
CA PHE A 303 -7.91 1.41 -6.48
C PHE A 303 -7.67 0.26 -7.47
N LEU A 304 -6.94 -0.79 -7.05
CA LEU A 304 -6.68 -1.95 -7.91
C LEU A 304 -7.94 -2.80 -8.18
N GLY A 305 -8.91 -2.82 -7.26
CA GLY A 305 -10.18 -3.53 -7.45
C GLY A 305 -11.20 -2.72 -8.25
N VAL A 306 -11.25 -1.40 -8.04
CA VAL A 306 -12.23 -0.51 -8.69
C VAL A 306 -11.92 -0.32 -10.17
N ILE A 307 -10.66 -0.19 -10.58
CA ILE A 307 -10.31 0.01 -12.00
C ILE A 307 -10.91 -1.09 -12.90
N PRO A 308 -10.63 -2.39 -12.69
CA PRO A 308 -11.23 -3.44 -13.51
C PRO A 308 -12.75 -3.54 -13.32
N ALA A 309 -13.26 -3.32 -12.09
CA ALA A 309 -14.69 -3.37 -11.83
C ALA A 309 -15.46 -2.27 -12.58
N VAL A 310 -14.91 -1.05 -12.67
CA VAL A 310 -15.50 0.10 -13.38
C VAL A 310 -15.46 -0.12 -14.89
N ILE A 311 -14.35 -0.63 -15.43
CA ILE A 311 -14.24 -0.99 -16.85
C ILE A 311 -15.34 -2.01 -17.23
N ILE A 312 -15.56 -3.00 -16.38
CA ILE A 312 -16.56 -4.04 -16.59
C ILE A 312 -17.98 -3.50 -16.38
N ALA A 313 -18.20 -2.67 -15.38
CA ALA A 313 -19.49 -2.06 -15.13
C ALA A 313 -19.93 -1.16 -16.30
N TYR A 314 -18.99 -0.41 -16.87
CA TYR A 314 -19.20 0.41 -18.06
C TYR A 314 -19.60 -0.41 -19.28
N SER A 315 -18.98 -1.58 -19.45
CA SER A 315 -19.34 -2.55 -20.48
C SER A 315 -20.79 -3.01 -20.41
N ILE A 316 -21.37 -3.03 -19.20
CA ILE A 316 -22.74 -3.51 -18.97
C ILE A 316 -23.73 -2.35 -19.16
N SER A 317 -23.57 -1.24 -18.42
CA SER A 317 -24.31 0.00 -18.62
C SER A 317 -23.73 1.16 -17.82
N TRP A 318 -24.05 2.39 -18.23
CA TRP A 318 -23.67 3.59 -17.46
C TRP A 318 -24.26 3.59 -16.04
N GLN A 319 -25.47 3.00 -15.85
CA GLN A 319 -26.07 2.86 -14.51
C GLN A 319 -25.30 1.86 -13.63
N ALA A 320 -24.85 0.74 -14.21
CA ALA A 320 -24.04 -0.24 -13.50
C ALA A 320 -22.70 0.37 -13.04
N THR A 321 -22.12 1.26 -13.85
CA THR A 321 -20.89 1.98 -13.52
C THR A 321 -21.06 2.87 -12.29
N ILE A 322 -22.14 3.67 -12.27
CA ILE A 322 -22.45 4.55 -11.15
C ILE A 322 -22.69 3.75 -9.87
N LEU A 323 -23.40 2.63 -9.97
CA LEU A 323 -23.64 1.75 -8.82
C LEU A 323 -22.35 1.14 -8.27
N VAL A 324 -21.41 0.70 -9.12
CA VAL A 324 -20.10 0.18 -8.70
C VAL A 324 -19.21 1.26 -8.09
N ILE A 325 -19.36 2.53 -8.50
CA ILE A 325 -18.61 3.65 -7.91
C ILE A 325 -19.19 4.07 -6.54
N ILE A 326 -20.49 3.85 -6.32
CA ILE A 326 -21.19 4.23 -5.09
C ILE A 326 -21.09 3.14 -3.99
N MET A 327 -21.01 1.86 -4.38
CA MET A 327 -20.86 0.71 -3.46
C MET A 327 -19.43 0.53 -2.95
#